data_AF-A0A356B1D0-F1
#
_entry.id   AF-A0A356B1D0-F1
#
_cell.length_a   1.000
_cell.length_b   1.000
_cell.length_c   1.000
_cell.angle_alpha   90.00
_cell.angle_beta   90.00
_cell.angle_gamma   90.00
#
_symmetry.space_group_name_H-M   'P 1'
#
loop_
_entity.id
_entity.type
_entity.pdbx_description
1 polymer ?
#
loop_
_entity_poly.entity_id
_entity_poly.type
_entity_poly.pdbx_seq_one_letter_code
_entity_poly.pdbx_strand_id
1 'polypeptide(L)' 'MGTMVYIVNVEAAIYKDNQWLIIRRSEKEEHAPGILSLVGGKVETDSVMPNILEETIKREIMEEVGITVTNHINYLE' A
#
# COMPACT_ATOMS: atom_id res chain seq x y z
N MET A 1 22.02 -18.82 13.08
CA MET A 1 20.62 -19.09 12.66
C MET A 1 20.05 -17.74 12.23
N GLY A 2 19.72 -17.57 10.95
CA GLY A 2 19.07 -16.33 10.50
C GLY A 2 17.62 -16.34 10.95
N THR A 3 17.16 -15.24 11.55
CA THR A 3 15.76 -15.08 11.93
C THR A 3 14.91 -14.99 10.66
N MET A 4 13.97 -15.92 10.46
CA MET A 4 12.93 -15.80 9.43
C MET A 4 11.97 -14.68 9.85
N VAL A 5 11.76 -13.71 8.96
CA VAL A 5 10.82 -12.61 9.19
C VAL A 5 9.72 -12.70 8.16
N TYR A 6 8.47 -12.66 8.61
CA TYR A 6 7.31 -12.47 7.75
C TYR A 6 6.90 -11.00 7.80
N ILE A 7 6.68 -10.42 6.63
CA ILE A 7 6.26 -9.02 6.48
C ILE A 7 4.85 -9.01 5.91
N VAL A 8 4.01 -8.14 6.45
CA VAL A 8 2.67 -7.89 5.91
C VAL A 8 2.72 -6.63 5.06
N ASN A 9 2.30 -6.75 3.80
CA ASN A 9 2.17 -5.64 2.86
C ASN A 9 0.68 -5.41 2.56
N VAL A 10 0.29 -4.16 2.34
CA VAL A 10 -1.05 -3.81 1.85
C VAL A 10 -0.94 -3.06 0.54
N GLU A 11 -1.83 -3.37 -0.41
CA GLU A 11 -1.90 -2.72 -1.71
C GLU A 11 -3.33 -2.32 -2.05
N ALA A 12 -3.51 -1.21 -2.76
CA ALA A 12 -4.80 -0.69 -3.17
C ALA A 12 -4.96 -0.73 -4.69
N ALA A 13 -6.01 -1.43 -5.13
CA ALA A 13 -6.55 -1.27 -6.48
C ALA A 13 -7.53 -0.09 -6.48
N ILE A 14 -7.10 1.06 -7.00
CA ILE A 14 -7.89 2.30 -6.97
C ILE A 14 -8.57 2.50 -8.32
N TYR A 15 -9.90 2.57 -8.31
CA TYR A 15 -10.72 2.68 -9.50
C TYR A 15 -11.48 4.01 -9.55
N LYS A 16 -11.48 4.66 -10.71
CA LYS A 16 -12.30 5.84 -10.99
C LYS A 16 -12.55 5.97 -12.49
N ASP A 17 -13.78 6.30 -12.88
CA ASP A 17 -14.15 6.62 -14.27
C ASP A 17 -13.68 5.58 -15.31
N ASN A 18 -13.88 4.29 -15.02
CA ASN A 18 -13.48 3.16 -15.86
C ASN A 18 -11.96 3.00 -16.05
N GLN A 19 -11.18 3.48 -15.09
CA GLN A 19 -9.73 3.39 -15.08
C GLN A 19 -9.23 2.91 -13.72
N TRP A 20 -8.10 2.20 -13.75
CA TRP A 20 -7.35 1.78 -12.57
C TRP A 20 -6.05 2.58 -12.46
N LEU A 21 -5.70 3.01 -11.26
CA LEU A 21 -4.43 3.68 -11.02
C LEU A 21 -3.31 2.63 -10.92
N ILE A 22 -2.31 2.78 -11.79
CA ILE A 22 -1.05 2.05 -11.73
C ILE A 22 0.06 3.08 -11.53
N ILE A 23 0.96 2.83 -10.59
CA ILE A 23 2.11 3.68 -10.33
C ILE A 23 3.38 3.03 -10.85
N ARG A 24 4.41 3.85 -11.06
CA ARG A 24 5.77 3.36 -11.19
C ARG A 24 6.48 3.55 -9.86
N ARG A 25 7.00 2.46 -9.29
CA ARG A 25 7.75 2.50 -8.02
C ARG A 25 8.97 3.42 -8.16
N SER A 26 9.28 4.12 -7.08
CA SER A 26 10.50 4.94 -7.01
C SER A 26 11.73 4.11 -7.30
N GLU A 27 12.70 4.69 -8.01
CA GLU A 27 14.00 4.04 -8.28
C GLU A 27 14.84 3.87 -6.99
N LYS A 28 14.42 4.49 -5.88
CA LYS A 28 15.08 4.43 -4.57
C LYS A 28 14.55 3.31 -3.66
N GLU A 29 13.57 2.55 -4.11
CA GLU A 29 12.99 1.44 -3.34
C GLU A 29 13.99 0.28 -3.17
N GLU A 30 14.06 -0.29 -1.96
CA GLU A 30 14.93 -1.45 -1.68
C GLU A 30 14.48 -2.71 -2.44
N HIS A 31 13.18 -2.81 -2.72
CA HIS A 31 12.58 -3.94 -3.43
C HIS A 31 11.81 -3.47 -4.67
N ALA A 32 12.15 -4.09 -5.80
CA ALA A 32 11.54 -3.85 -7.11
C ALA A 32 11.45 -2.36 -7.52
N PRO A 33 12.58 -1.64 -7.61
CA PRO A 33 12.59 -0.26 -8.08
C PRO A 33 12.16 -0.15 -9.55
N GLY A 34 11.46 0.91 -9.90
CA GLY A 34 11.18 1.29 -11.28
C GLY A 34 10.10 0.48 -12.02
N ILE A 35 9.51 -0.56 -11.40
CA ILE A 35 8.44 -1.36 -12.02
C ILE A 35 7.05 -0.74 -11.85
N LEU A 36 6.09 -1.21 -12.66
CA LEU A 36 4.69 -0.88 -12.48
C LEU A 36 4.08 -1.70 -11.32
N SER A 37 3.33 -1.04 -10.44
CA SER A 37 2.66 -1.67 -9.30
C SER A 37 1.34 -0.98 -8.96
N LEU A 38 0.60 -1.60 -8.03
CA LEU A 38 -0.42 -0.90 -7.25
C LEU A 38 0.26 0.00 -6.21
N VAL A 39 -0.53 0.93 -5.67
CA VAL A 39 -0.13 1.82 -4.55
C VAL A 39 -0.16 1.00 -3.26
N GLY A 40 0.86 1.09 -2.43
CA GLY A 40 0.90 0.27 -1.22
C GLY A 40 2.26 0.20 -0.55
N GLY A 41 2.29 -0.41 0.63
CA GLY A 41 3.46 -0.42 1.47
C GLY A 41 3.35 -1.33 2.67
N LYS A 42 4.49 -1.44 3.37
CA LYS A 42 4.65 -2.31 4.52
C LYS A 42 3.80 -1.82 5.69
N VAL A 43 3.13 -2.75 6.35
CA VAL A 43 2.43 -2.46 7.60
C VAL A 43 3.46 -2.31 8.71
N GLU A 44 3.60 -1.11 9.24
CA GLU A 44 4.46 -0.85 10.41
C GLU A 44 3.75 -1.26 11.71
N THR A 45 4.47 -1.98 12.57
CA THR A 45 3.90 -2.61 13.78
C THR A 45 4.21 -1.85 15.07
N ASP A 46 4.78 -0.64 14.97
CA ASP A 46 5.18 0.17 16.11
C ASP A 46 3.98 0.59 17.00
N SER A 47 2.76 0.44 16.49
CA SER A 47 1.51 0.58 17.23
C SER A 47 0.45 -0.38 16.66
N VAL A 48 -0.11 -1.26 17.51
CA VAL A 48 -1.18 -2.19 17.11
C VAL A 48 -2.54 -1.53 17.33
N MET A 49 -3.33 -1.41 16.26
CA MET A 49 -4.69 -0.87 16.31
C MET A 49 -5.67 -1.69 15.44
N PRO A 50 -6.99 -1.68 15.73
CA PRO A 50 -7.95 -2.53 15.03
C PRO A 50 -8.02 -2.35 13.50
N ASN A 51 -7.72 -1.15 12.99
CA ASN A 51 -7.82 -0.80 11.57
C ASN A 51 -6.44 -0.55 10.93
N ILE A 52 -5.40 -1.25 11.40
CA ILE A 52 -4.02 -0.97 11.01
C ILE A 52 -3.80 -1.10 9.49
N LEU A 53 -4.51 -2.01 8.82
CA LEU A 53 -4.39 -2.21 7.37
C LEU A 53 -4.99 -1.03 6.60
N GLU A 54 -6.19 -0.57 7.00
CA GLU A 54 -6.88 0.56 6.40
C GLU A 54 -6.13 1.88 6.61
N GLU A 55 -5.63 2.10 7.82
CA GLU A 55 -4.88 3.31 8.12
C GLU A 55 -3.52 3.31 7.43
N THR A 56 -2.86 2.15 7.32
CA THR A 56 -1.62 2.00 6.52
C THR A 56 -1.91 2.35 5.07
N ILE A 57 -2.90 1.72 4.43
CA ILE A 57 -3.11 1.93 3.00
C ILE A 57 -3.56 3.37 2.68
N LYS A 58 -4.37 4.00 3.54
CA LYS A 58 -4.73 5.43 3.38
C LYS A 58 -3.51 6.34 3.45
N ARG A 59 -2.57 6.06 4.37
CA ARG A 59 -1.32 6.81 4.50
C ARG A 59 -0.46 6.64 3.25
N GLU A 60 -0.21 5.41 2.82
CA GLU A 60 0.58 5.10 1.61
C GLU A 60 0.00 5.79 0.37
N ILE A 61 -1.32 5.74 0.19
CA ILE A 61 -2.00 6.41 -0.92
C ILE A 61 -1.77 7.93 -0.90
N MET A 62 -1.85 8.56 0.27
CA MET A 62 -1.60 9.99 0.38
C MET A 62 -0.13 10.32 0.10
N GLU A 63 0.81 9.55 0.64
CA GLU A 63 2.25 9.79 0.52
C GLU A 63 2.77 9.57 -0.90
N GLU A 64 2.33 8.51 -1.59
CA GLU A 64 2.84 8.15 -2.92
C GLU A 64 2.20 8.94 -4.06
N VAL A 65 0.90 9.22 -3.96
CA VAL A 65 0.13 9.81 -5.09
C VAL A 65 -0.73 11.01 -4.72
N GLY A 66 -0.76 11.42 -3.44
CA GLY A 66 -1.43 12.66 -3.01
C GLY A 66 -2.95 12.64 -3.15
N ILE A 67 -3.58 11.46 -3.14
CA ILE A 67 -5.03 11.33 -3.26
C ILE A 67 -5.66 10.88 -1.95
N THR A 68 -6.93 11.22 -1.74
CA THR A 68 -7.75 10.68 -0.65
C THR A 68 -8.79 9.74 -1.24
N VAL A 69 -8.86 8.52 -0.72
CA VAL A 69 -9.90 7.54 -1.07
C VAL A 69 -11.06 7.61 -0.08
N THR A 70 -12.26 7.22 -0.53
CA THR A 70 -13.44 7.16 0.33
C THR A 70 -13.28 6.14 1.46
N ASN A 71 -14.01 6.31 2.56
CA ASN A 71 -13.92 5.38 3.71
C ASN A 71 -14.33 3.93 3.40
N HIS A 72 -15.07 3.69 2.32
CA HIS A 72 -15.47 2.34 1.94
C HIS A 72 -14.35 1.63 1.19
N ILE A 73 -13.64 0.74 1.89
CA ILE A 73 -12.60 -0.13 1.31
C ILE A 73 -13.19 -1.53 1.18
N ASN A 74 -13.04 -2.13 0.00
CA ASN A 74 -13.43 -3.52 -0.24
C ASN A 74 -12.20 -4.41 -0.11
N TYR A 75 -12.26 -5.38 0.79
CA TYR A 75 -11.27 -6.45 0.83
C TYR A 75 -11.51 -7.43 -0.30
N LEU A 76 -10.44 -7.80 -1.00
CA LEU A 76 -10.44 -8.86 -1.99
C LEU A 76 -9.75 -10.07 -1.37
N GLU A 77 -10.43 -11.22 -1.40
CA GLU A 77 -9.89 -12.53 -0.99
C GLU A 77 -9.16 -13.22 -2.14
#